data_AF-A0A2N1YJX8-F1
#
_entry.id   AF-A0A2N1YJX8-F1
#
_cell.length_a   1.000
_cell.length_b   1.000
_cell.length_c   1.000
_cell.angle_alpha   90.00
_cell.angle_beta   90.00
_cell.angle_gamma   90.00
#
_symmetry.space_group_name_H-M   'P 1'
#
loop_
_entity.id
_entity.type
_entity.pdbx_description
1 polymer ?
#
loop_
_entity_poly.entity_id
_entity_poly.type
_entity_poly.pdbx_seq_one_letter_code
_entity_poly.pdbx_strand_id
1 'polypeptide(L)'
;MANVVFSLAALFMSLALLISGSAMLGTLVSLRLELEGISDARIGMVFALYSLGFVFGATWGTAIIRNVGHIRAFATFAAIACAVTLLHPMMVSVEAWGMMRLVMG
;
A
#
# COMPACT_ATOMS: atom_id res chain seq x y z
N MET A 1 -19.01 -21.21 16.25
CA MET A 1 -19.35 -20.09 15.32
C MET A 1 -18.85 -18.73 15.81
N ALA A 2 -18.96 -18.37 17.10
CA ALA A 2 -18.49 -17.08 17.64
C ALA A 2 -17.03 -16.73 17.29
N ASN A 3 -16.10 -17.70 17.36
CA ASN A 3 -14.69 -17.46 17.02
C ASN A 3 -14.46 -17.08 15.54
N VAL A 4 -15.26 -17.62 14.61
CA VAL A 4 -15.16 -17.29 13.18
C VAL A 4 -15.64 -15.86 12.93
N VAL A 5 -16.74 -15.48 13.59
CA VAL A 5 -17.28 -14.11 13.52
C VAL A 5 -16.28 -13.10 14.05
N PHE A 6 -15.65 -13.39 15.20
CA PHE A 6 -14.63 -12.52 15.78
C PHE A 6 -13.40 -12.37 14.87
N SER A 7 -12.94 -13.49 14.28
CA SER A 7 -11.78 -13.47 13.37
C SER A 7 -12.08 -12.72 12.06
N LEU A 8 -13.28 -12.84 11.52
CA LEU A 8 -13.72 -12.08 10.34
C LEU A 8 -13.88 -10.59 10.66
N ALA A 9 -14.46 -10.26 11.81
CA ALA A 9 -14.61 -8.87 12.24
C ALA A 9 -13.24 -8.19 12.38
N ALA A 10 -12.27 -8.86 13.00
CA ALA A 10 -10.89 -8.37 13.10
C ALA A 10 -10.24 -8.17 11.71
N LEU A 11 -10.44 -9.10 10.78
CA LEU A 11 -9.94 -8.99 9.42
C LEU A 11 -10.55 -7.80 8.67
N PHE A 12 -11.88 -7.66 8.69
CA PHE A 12 -12.57 -6.54 8.04
C PHE A 12 -12.21 -5.20 8.65
N MET A 13 -12.07 -5.13 9.98
CA MET A 13 -11.63 -3.91 10.65
C MET A 13 -10.20 -3.54 10.22
N SER A 14 -9.30 -4.51 10.18
CA SER A 14 -7.93 -4.27 9.72
C SER A 14 -7.89 -3.85 8.25
N LEU A 15 -8.74 -4.44 7.40
CA LEU A 15 -8.85 -4.08 5.99
C LEU A 15 -9.39 -2.65 5.84
N ALA A 16 -10.40 -2.27 6.62
CA ALA A 16 -10.94 -0.91 6.62
C ALA A 16 -9.87 0.13 7.01
N LEU A 17 -9.08 -0.16 8.05
CA LEU A 17 -7.96 0.68 8.46
C LEU A 17 -6.88 0.79 7.38
N LEU A 18 -6.52 -0.34 6.77
CA LEU A 18 -5.52 -0.39 5.69
C LEU A 18 -5.96 0.44 4.48
N ILE A 19 -7.19 0.25 3.99
CA ILE A 19 -7.73 0.98 2.84
C ILE A 19 -7.82 2.47 3.15
N SER A 20 -8.28 2.84 4.35
CA SER A 20 -8.38 4.25 4.76
C SER A 20 -7.00 4.93 4.78
N GLY A 21 -6.00 4.26 5.36
CA GLY A 21 -4.62 4.74 5.38
C GLY A 21 -4.03 4.89 3.98
N SER A 22 -4.22 3.89 3.12
CA SER A 22 -3.76 3.93 1.72
C SER A 22 -4.42 5.05 0.92
N ALA A 23 -5.72 5.30 1.13
CA ALA A 23 -6.42 6.41 0.48
C ALA A 23 -5.87 7.78 0.94
N MET A 24 -5.66 7.96 2.25
CA MET A 24 -5.06 9.19 2.80
C MET A 24 -3.63 9.41 2.29
N LEU A 25 -2.81 8.35 2.22
CA LEU A 25 -1.47 8.44 1.65
C LEU A 25 -1.51 8.78 0.15
N GLY A 26 -2.52 8.22 -0.55
CA GLY A 26 -3.00 8.64 -1.87
C GLY A 26 -2.97 10.15 -2.05
N THR A 27 -3.81 10.82 -1.27
CA THR A 27 -4.00 12.28 -1.30
C THR A 27 -2.77 13.04 -0.83
N LEU A 28 -2.10 12.59 0.23
CA LEU A 28 -0.91 13.25 0.78
C LEU A 28 0.21 13.34 -0.27
N VAL A 29 0.48 12.25 -0.98
CA VAL A 29 1.52 12.20 -2.00
C VAL A 29 1.21 13.15 -3.15
N SER A 30 -0.02 13.15 -3.66
CA SER A 30 -0.43 14.08 -4.73
C SER A 30 -0.24 15.53 -4.33
N LEU A 31 -0.79 15.91 -3.17
CA LEU A 31 -0.72 17.28 -2.69
C LEU A 31 0.72 17.72 -2.43
N ARG A 32 1.55 16.82 -1.89
CA ARG A 32 2.93 17.17 -1.55
C ARG A 32 3.81 17.35 -2.78
N LEU A 33 3.67 16.49 -3.80
CA LEU A 33 4.39 16.64 -5.06
C LEU A 33 3.97 17.92 -5.81
N GLU A 34 2.69 18.27 -5.75
CA GLU A 34 2.15 19.50 -6.32
C GLU A 34 2.74 20.74 -5.61
N LEU A 35 2.79 20.72 -4.27
CA LEU A 35 3.40 21.79 -3.47
C LEU A 35 4.91 21.95 -3.72
N GLU A 36 5.61 20.87 -4.06
CA GLU A 36 7.04 20.90 -4.42
C GLU A 36 7.28 21.35 -5.88
N GLY A 37 6.21 21.65 -6.64
CA GLY A 37 6.31 22.12 -8.02
C GLY A 37 6.78 21.04 -8.99
N ILE A 38 6.60 19.76 -8.64
CA ILE A 38 6.94 18.64 -9.51
C ILE A 38 5.94 18.62 -10.69
N SER A 39 6.48 18.46 -11.91
CA SER A 39 5.66 18.37 -13.12
C SER A 39 4.63 17.24 -13.06
N ASP A 40 3.41 17.49 -13.53
CA ASP A 40 2.30 16.53 -13.58
C ASP A 40 2.67 15.19 -14.21
N ALA A 41 3.50 15.20 -15.26
CA ALA A 41 3.97 13.98 -15.93
C ALA A 41 4.72 13.03 -14.98
N ARG A 42 5.52 13.58 -14.05
CA ARG A 42 6.25 12.78 -13.06
C ARG A 42 5.35 12.29 -11.93
N ILE A 43 4.36 13.10 -11.52
CA ILE A 43 3.33 12.68 -10.56
C ILE A 43 2.56 11.48 -11.14
N GLY A 44 2.16 11.57 -12.41
CA GLY A 44 1.53 10.46 -13.13
C GLY A 44 2.39 9.20 -13.16
N MET A 45 3.71 9.34 -13.33
CA MET A 45 4.64 8.21 -13.28
C MET A 45 4.67 7.52 -11.90
N VAL A 46 4.64 8.28 -10.80
CA VAL A 46 4.57 7.72 -9.43
C VAL A 46 3.28 6.92 -9.23
N PHE A 47 2.15 7.42 -9.71
CA PHE A 47 0.88 6.69 -9.66
C PHE A 47 0.85 5.48 -10.60
N ALA A 48 1.54 5.53 -11.75
CA ALA A 48 1.70 4.37 -12.62
C ALA A 48 2.52 3.26 -11.94
N LEU A 49 3.57 3.61 -11.20
CA LEU A 49 4.36 2.65 -10.42
C LEU A 49 3.52 1.94 -9.34
N TYR A 50 2.59 2.65 -8.69
CA TYR A 50 1.61 2.02 -7.80
C TYR A 50 0.74 0.99 -8.52
N SER A 51 0.18 1.36 -9.68
CA SER A 51 -0.65 0.45 -10.48
C SER A 51 0.15 -0.76 -10.98
N LEU A 52 1.42 -0.58 -11.33
CA LEU A 52 2.32 -1.68 -11.67
C LEU A 52 2.52 -2.61 -10.48
N GLY A 53 2.86 -2.06 -9.30
CA GLY A 53 2.93 -2.80 -8.04
C GLY A 53 1.69 -3.65 -7.82
N PHE A 54 0.50 -3.03 -7.95
CA PHE A 54 -0.78 -3.72 -7.79
C PHE A 54 -0.97 -4.91 -8.75
N VAL A 55 -0.54 -4.78 -10.01
CA VAL A 55 -0.56 -5.90 -10.96
C VAL A 55 0.37 -7.03 -10.51
N PHE A 56 1.58 -6.70 -10.04
CA PHE A 56 2.50 -7.68 -9.47
C PHE A 56 1.90 -8.33 -8.20
N GLY A 57 1.35 -7.54 -7.29
CA GLY A 57 0.72 -8.00 -6.05
C GLY A 57 -0.49 -8.90 -6.31
N ALA A 58 -1.36 -8.54 -7.27
CA ALA A 58 -2.53 -9.34 -7.61
C ALA A 58 -2.17 -10.70 -8.25
N THR A 59 -1.15 -10.72 -9.10
CA THR A 59 -0.76 -11.92 -9.85
C THR A 59 0.09 -12.88 -9.01
N TRP A 60 1.10 -12.39 -8.29
CA TRP A 60 1.98 -13.23 -7.46
C TRP A 60 1.48 -13.38 -6.01
N GLY A 61 0.70 -12.42 -5.51
CA GLY A 61 0.23 -12.44 -4.11
C GLY A 61 -0.66 -13.63 -3.80
N THR A 62 -1.48 -14.09 -4.76
CA THR A 62 -2.29 -15.31 -4.59
C THR A 62 -1.43 -16.55 -4.36
N ALA A 63 -0.30 -16.68 -5.05
CA ALA A 63 0.63 -17.79 -4.83
C ALA A 63 1.26 -17.73 -3.43
N ILE A 64 1.67 -16.53 -2.97
CA ILE A 64 2.22 -16.32 -1.62
C ILE A 64 1.18 -16.67 -0.56
N ILE A 65 -0.04 -16.18 -0.72
CA ILE A 65 -1.17 -16.44 0.20
C ILE A 65 -1.45 -17.94 0.30
N ARG A 66 -1.39 -18.69 -0.81
CA ARG A 66 -1.62 -20.14 -0.80
C ARG A 66 -0.55 -20.91 -0.03
N ASN A 67 0.71 -20.47 -0.11
CA ASN A 67 1.83 -21.13 0.57
C ASN A 67 1.91 -20.79 2.07
N VAL A 68 1.62 -19.54 2.44
CA VAL A 68 1.81 -19.04 3.82
C VAL A 68 0.48 -18.94 4.59
N GLY A 69 -0.68 -19.03 3.93
CA GLY A 69 -2.00 -18.92 4.55
C GLY A 69 -2.48 -17.46 4.68
N HIS A 70 -3.80 -17.29 4.53
CA HIS A 70 -4.47 -15.98 4.38
C HIS A 70 -4.15 -14.97 5.49
N ILE A 71 -4.24 -15.37 6.77
CA ILE A 71 -4.06 -14.45 7.90
C ILE A 71 -2.61 -13.98 8.01
N ARG A 72 -1.63 -14.89 7.87
CA ARG A 72 -0.20 -14.56 7.99
C ARG A 72 0.28 -13.71 6.81
N ALA A 73 -0.18 -14.03 5.60
CA ALA A 73 0.12 -13.24 4.42
C ALA A 73 -0.42 -11.81 4.55
N PHE A 74 -1.69 -11.67 4.97
CA PHE A 74 -2.29 -10.35 5.21
C PHE A 74 -1.53 -9.54 6.26
N ALA A 75 -1.17 -10.15 7.40
CA ALA A 75 -0.39 -9.48 8.45
C ALA A 75 0.98 -9.00 7.94
N THR A 76 1.64 -9.79 7.09
CA THR A 76 2.94 -9.44 6.50
C THR A 76 2.81 -8.27 5.53
N PHE A 77 1.82 -8.30 4.62
CA PHE A 77 1.58 -7.19 3.68
C PHE A 77 1.17 -5.91 4.40
N ALA A 78 0.32 -6.01 5.44
CA ALA A 78 -0.03 -4.87 6.27
C ALA A 78 1.20 -4.26 6.98
N ALA A 79 2.10 -5.10 7.50
CA ALA A 79 3.35 -4.63 8.12
C ALA A 79 4.28 -3.94 7.11
N ILE A 80 4.42 -4.48 5.90
CA ILE A 80 5.18 -3.85 4.81
C ILE A 80 4.56 -2.49 4.46
N ALA A 81 3.24 -2.41 4.29
CA ALA A 81 2.54 -1.16 4.01
C ALA A 81 2.77 -0.11 5.10
N CYS A 82 2.73 -0.49 6.38
CA CYS A 82 3.05 0.39 7.50
C CYS A 82 4.51 0.89 7.45
N ALA A 83 5.47 -0.02 7.22
CA ALA A 83 6.89 0.35 7.14
C ALA A 83 7.16 1.32 5.99
N VAL A 84 6.59 1.06 4.81
CA VAL A 84 6.70 1.94 3.64
C VAL A 84 6.04 3.30 3.90
N THR A 85 4.89 3.33 4.57
CA THR A 85 4.20 4.58 4.93
C THR A 85 5.04 5.43 5.88
N LEU A 86 5.71 4.81 6.86
CA LEU A 86 6.62 5.51 7.78
C LEU A 86 7.88 6.06 7.08
N LEU A 87 8.31 5.44 5.97
CA LEU A 87 9.47 5.88 5.20
C LEU A 87 9.18 7.08 4.27
N HIS A 88 7.93 7.26 3.83
CA HIS A 88 7.54 8.39 2.98
C HIS A 88 7.99 9.77 3.49
N PRO A 89 7.77 10.15 4.77
CA PRO A 89 8.22 11.44 5.28
C PRO A 89 9.74 11.55 5.44
N MET A 90 10.48 10.43 5.47
CA MET A 90 11.93 10.43 5.67
C MET A 90 12.72 10.68 4.38
N MET A 91 12.14 10.35 3.22
CA MET A 91 12.82 10.48 1.92
C MET A 91 11.93 11.29 0.98
N VAL A 92 12.23 12.57 0.77
CA VAL A 92 11.46 13.45 -0.12
C VAL A 92 12.10 13.49 -1.51
N SER A 93 11.83 12.47 -2.32
CA SER A 93 12.22 12.46 -3.73
C SER A 93 11.22 11.66 -4.58
N VAL A 94 10.98 12.14 -5.81
CA VAL A 94 10.00 11.54 -6.74
C VAL A 94 10.31 10.07 -7.01
N GLU A 95 11.58 9.73 -7.18
CA GLU A 95 12.02 8.35 -7.47
C GLU A 95 11.83 7.44 -6.25
N ALA A 96 12.22 7.89 -5.05
CA ALA A 96 12.00 7.12 -3.83
C ALA A 96 10.50 6.90 -3.59
N TRP A 97 9.67 7.91 -3.81
CA TRP A 97 8.22 7.81 -3.67
C TRP A 97 7.59 6.89 -4.71
N GLY A 98 8.09 6.92 -5.95
CA GLY A 98 7.71 5.97 -6.99
C GLY A 98 8.01 4.53 -6.59
N MET A 99 9.22 4.26 -6.09
CA MET A 99 9.62 2.92 -5.64
C MET A 99 8.82 2.47 -4.41
N MET A 100 8.60 3.35 -3.44
CA MET A 100 7.76 3.07 -2.29
C MET A 100 6.32 2.75 -2.72
N ARG A 101 5.78 3.47 -3.70
CA ARG A 101 4.45 3.20 -4.28
C ARG A 101 4.38 1.87 -5.01
N LEU A 102 5.43 1.49 -5.71
CA LEU A 102 5.51 0.16 -6.35
C LEU A 102 5.48 -0.96 -5.31
N VAL A 103 6.14 -0.79 -4.16
CA VAL A 103 6.09 -1.79 -3.06
C VAL A 103 4.73 -1.81 -2.36
N MET A 104 4.03 -0.67 -2.35
CA MET A 104 2.73 -0.55 -1.68
C MET A 104 1.56 -1.14 -2.49
N GLY A 105 1.64 -1.08 -3.82
CA GLY A 105 0.65 -1.68 -4.72
C GLY A 105 0.76 -3.20 -4.70
#